data_AF-A0A437P1L0-F1
#
_entry.id   AF-A0A437P1L0-F1
#
_cell.length_a   1.000
_cell.length_b   1.000
_cell.length_c   1.000
_cell.angle_alpha   90.00
_cell.angle_beta   90.00
_cell.angle_gamma   90.00
#
_symmetry.space_group_name_H-M   'P 1'
#
loop_
_entity.id
_entity.type
_entity.pdbx_description
1 polymer ?
#
loop_
_entity_poly.entity_id
_entity_poly.type
_entity_poly.pdbx_seq_one_letter_code
_entity_poly.pdbx_strand_id
1 'polypeptide(L)'
;MPRSAAGTLSDLIEFARDRRLDIKPVLLRVQTDLFVSAPVRDAASLRDFEALASGLIPMVDAATAAIVAQKLAPLADTPQAVLEALAARGGAAREAVLSLSPRLSLPVLDAAENGPVPDPAIARRADLSRALVDDLSQRGDPAIDRALAGNAAITLAGPVLARLVARARDRADLVALLLGRADLPAGDLAPLFL
;
A
#
# COMPACT_ATOMS: atom_id res chain seq x y z
N MET A 1 16.95 4.70 37.77
CA MET A 1 18.10 4.27 36.93
C MET A 1 17.55 3.77 35.60
N PRO A 2 17.69 4.51 34.48
CA PRO A 2 17.20 4.04 33.19
C PRO A 2 18.14 2.96 32.66
N ARG A 3 17.63 1.72 32.51
CA ARG A 3 18.33 0.66 31.78
C ARG A 3 18.48 1.12 30.33
N SER A 4 19.71 1.23 29.86
CA SER A 4 20.02 1.59 28.47
C SER A 4 19.37 0.58 27.52
N ALA A 5 18.72 1.04 26.45
CA ALA A 5 18.03 0.20 25.45
C ALA A 5 18.96 -0.88 24.85
N ALA A 6 20.27 -0.62 24.82
CA ALA A 6 21.29 -1.57 24.36
C ALA A 6 21.44 -2.80 25.28
N GLY A 7 21.21 -2.65 26.60
CA GLY A 7 21.26 -3.78 27.54
C GLY A 7 20.09 -4.72 27.35
N THR A 8 18.89 -4.17 27.13
CA THR A 8 17.67 -4.96 26.89
C THR A 8 17.76 -5.80 25.62
N LEU A 9 18.40 -5.29 24.56
CA LEU A 9 18.57 -6.02 23.31
C LEU A 9 19.55 -7.19 23.46
N SER A 10 20.66 -6.98 24.17
CA SER A 10 21.65 -8.02 24.47
C SER A 10 21.06 -9.13 25.33
N ASP A 11 20.30 -8.78 26.36
CA ASP A 11 19.61 -9.75 27.23
C ASP A 11 18.58 -10.59 26.43
N LEU A 12 17.92 -10.00 25.44
CA LEU A 12 16.97 -10.68 24.56
C LEU A 12 17.66 -11.65 23.58
N ILE A 13 18.83 -11.25 23.06
CA ILE A 13 19.65 -12.08 22.16
C ILE A 13 20.19 -13.30 22.91
N GLU A 14 20.61 -13.12 24.16
CA GLU A 14 21.10 -14.21 25.01
C GLU A 14 19.97 -15.18 25.37
N PHE A 15 18.77 -14.66 25.68
CA PHE A 15 17.59 -15.48 25.99
C PHE A 15 17.04 -16.25 24.77
N ALA A 16 17.08 -15.66 23.57
CA ALA A 16 16.61 -16.31 22.34
C ALA A 16 17.50 -17.51 21.93
N ARG A 17 18.81 -17.42 22.22
CA ARG A 17 19.80 -18.47 21.92
C ARG A 17 19.52 -19.75 22.71
N ASP A 18 18.93 -19.64 23.89
CA ASP A 18 18.70 -20.76 24.82
C ASP A 18 17.45 -21.59 24.51
N ARG A 19 16.52 -21.09 23.66
CA ARG A 19 15.21 -21.74 23.42
C ARG A 19 14.89 -22.12 21.97
N ARG A 20 15.85 -22.03 21.03
CA ARG A 20 15.55 -22.10 19.58
C ARG A 20 14.39 -21.18 19.18
N LEU A 21 14.22 -20.06 19.89
CA LEU A 21 13.21 -19.05 19.57
C LEU A 21 13.67 -18.35 18.30
N ASP A 22 12.79 -18.29 17.30
CA ASP A 22 13.07 -17.44 16.14
C ASP A 22 13.10 -15.98 16.63
N ILE A 23 14.28 -15.39 16.65
CA ILE A 23 14.49 -14.02 17.11
C ILE A 23 14.04 -12.98 16.07
N LYS A 24 13.87 -13.39 14.80
CA LYS A 24 13.57 -12.49 13.69
C LYS A 24 12.26 -11.71 13.89
N PRO A 25 11.13 -12.32 14.31
CA PRO A 25 9.89 -11.59 14.59
C PRO A 25 10.05 -10.59 15.74
N VAL A 26 10.81 -10.97 16.76
CA VAL A 26 11.05 -10.12 17.94
C VAL A 26 11.89 -8.91 17.57
N LEU A 27 13.01 -9.15 16.87
CA LEU A 27 13.92 -8.09 16.41
C LEU A 27 13.20 -7.09 15.50
N LEU A 28 12.41 -7.58 14.53
CA LEU A 28 11.64 -6.71 13.63
C LEU A 28 10.65 -5.83 14.42
N ARG A 29 9.96 -6.39 15.41
CA ARG A 29 8.98 -5.65 16.22
C ARG A 29 9.64 -4.61 17.10
N VAL A 30 10.73 -4.97 17.79
CA VAL A 30 11.51 -4.03 18.62
C VAL A 30 12.00 -2.88 17.76
N GLN A 31 12.55 -3.19 16.57
CA GLN A 31 13.10 -2.15 15.72
C GLN A 31 12.03 -1.27 15.07
N THR A 32 10.85 -1.84 14.79
CA THR A 32 9.66 -1.08 14.40
C THR A 32 9.21 -0.13 15.51
N ASP A 33 9.19 -0.57 16.76
CA ASP A 33 8.76 0.26 17.89
C ASP A 33 9.73 1.41 18.16
N LEU A 34 11.04 1.15 18.05
CA LEU A 34 12.06 2.18 18.13
C LEU A 34 11.93 3.19 16.99
N PHE A 35 11.69 2.70 15.76
CA PHE A 35 11.46 3.56 14.60
C PHE A 35 10.23 4.45 14.78
N VAL A 36 9.11 3.90 15.26
CA VAL A 36 7.85 4.64 15.48
C VAL A 36 8.02 5.68 16.60
N SER A 37 8.75 5.34 17.66
CA SER A 37 8.93 6.21 18.83
C SER A 37 9.99 7.31 18.64
N ALA A 38 10.81 7.22 17.58
CA ALA A 38 11.88 8.19 17.32
C ALA A 38 11.30 9.59 17.00
N PRO A 39 11.67 10.64 17.75
CA PRO A 39 11.16 12.01 17.52
C PRO A 39 11.77 12.65 16.26
N VAL A 40 12.99 12.25 15.90
CA VAL A 40 13.70 12.67 14.68
C VAL A 40 14.31 11.43 14.05
N ARG A 41 14.10 11.26 12.74
CA ARG A 41 14.66 10.17 11.95
C ARG A 41 15.66 10.76 10.96
N ASP A 42 16.94 10.65 11.28
CA ASP A 42 17.97 11.06 10.32
C ASP A 42 18.09 10.08 9.16
N ALA A 43 18.74 10.53 8.09
CA ALA A 43 18.87 9.73 6.87
C ALA A 43 19.68 8.44 7.06
N ALA A 44 20.57 8.37 8.06
CA ALA A 44 21.35 7.17 8.34
C ALA A 44 20.48 6.12 9.03
N SER A 45 19.75 6.52 10.07
CA SER A 45 18.80 5.71 10.81
C SER A 45 17.68 5.17 9.92
N LEU A 46 17.22 5.97 8.95
CA LEU A 46 16.26 5.54 7.93
C LEU A 46 16.83 4.42 7.05
N ARG A 47 18.06 4.57 6.54
CA ARG A 47 18.71 3.54 5.70
C ARG A 47 19.00 2.25 6.47
N ASP A 48 19.47 2.37 7.70
CA ASP A 48 19.77 1.22 8.56
C ASP A 48 18.48 0.45 8.90
N PHE A 49 17.41 1.18 9.22
CA PHE A 49 16.09 0.60 9.41
C PHE A 49 15.58 -0.09 8.15
N GLU A 50 15.67 0.59 7.00
CA GLU A 50 15.22 0.05 5.71
C GLU A 50 15.91 -1.27 5.36
N ALA A 51 17.25 -1.31 5.44
CA ALA A 51 18.03 -2.50 5.14
C ALA A 51 17.67 -3.67 6.06
N LEU A 52 17.54 -3.40 7.37
CA LEU A 52 17.20 -4.41 8.36
C LEU A 52 15.77 -4.92 8.17
N ALA A 53 14.78 -4.02 8.10
CA ALA A 53 13.38 -4.39 8.01
C ALA A 53 13.09 -5.16 6.71
N SER A 54 13.62 -4.70 5.58
CA SER A 54 13.41 -5.35 4.27
C SER A 54 13.97 -6.77 4.25
N GLY A 55 15.08 -7.04 4.95
CA GLY A 55 15.63 -8.40 5.09
C GLY A 55 14.83 -9.30 6.03
N LEU A 56 14.20 -8.75 7.08
CA LEU A 56 13.45 -9.52 8.07
C LEU A 56 12.02 -9.82 7.65
N ILE A 57 11.33 -8.89 6.96
CA ILE A 57 9.91 -9.02 6.60
C ILE A 57 9.58 -10.32 5.84
N PRO A 58 10.37 -10.77 4.84
CA PRO A 58 10.10 -12.02 4.13
C PRO A 58 10.20 -13.27 5.03
N MET A 59 10.93 -13.19 6.13
CA MET A 59 11.22 -14.34 7.00
C MET A 59 10.23 -14.49 8.16
N VAL A 60 9.43 -13.48 8.47
CA VAL A 60 8.48 -13.52 9.60
C VAL A 60 7.12 -14.06 9.18
N ASP A 61 6.37 -14.58 10.15
CA ASP A 61 5.00 -15.03 9.95
C ASP A 61 4.05 -13.87 9.55
N ALA A 62 2.90 -14.23 9.00
CA ALA A 62 1.92 -13.27 8.49
C ALA A 62 1.33 -12.36 9.58
N ALA A 63 1.16 -12.87 10.81
CA ALA A 63 0.61 -12.09 11.92
C ALA A 63 1.61 -11.01 12.37
N THR A 64 2.90 -11.35 12.44
CA THR A 64 3.96 -10.40 12.75
C THR A 64 4.07 -9.33 11.66
N ALA A 65 4.05 -9.72 10.37
CA ALA A 65 4.08 -8.76 9.27
C ALA A 65 2.89 -7.79 9.32
N ALA A 66 1.68 -8.27 9.65
CA ALA A 66 0.49 -7.42 9.78
C ALA A 66 0.62 -6.39 10.91
N ILE A 67 1.13 -6.80 12.08
CA ILE A 67 1.36 -5.89 13.22
C ILE A 67 2.36 -4.79 12.85
N VAL A 68 3.43 -5.16 12.15
CA VAL A 68 4.46 -4.22 11.70
C VAL A 68 3.88 -3.25 10.65
N ALA A 69 3.12 -3.75 9.68
CA ALA A 69 2.45 -2.92 8.68
C ALA A 69 1.50 -1.90 9.30
N GLN A 70 0.70 -2.31 10.28
CA GLN A 70 -0.25 -1.43 10.97
C GLN A 70 0.43 -0.24 11.68
N LYS A 71 1.69 -0.41 12.11
CA LYS A 71 2.48 0.63 12.77
C LYS A 71 3.23 1.52 11.78
N LEU A 72 3.78 0.93 10.73
CA LEU A 72 4.65 1.64 9.78
C LEU A 72 3.88 2.31 8.66
N ALA A 73 2.79 1.72 8.18
CA ALA A 73 2.03 2.24 7.04
C ALA A 73 1.59 3.70 7.23
N PRO A 74 1.05 4.14 8.39
CA PRO A 74 0.59 5.53 8.57
C PRO A 74 1.69 6.59 8.54
N LEU A 75 2.96 6.21 8.74
CA LEU A 75 4.06 7.16 8.87
C LEU A 75 4.53 7.60 7.47
N ALA A 76 4.51 8.91 7.22
CA ALA A 76 4.95 9.48 5.94
C ALA A 76 6.44 9.27 5.65
N ASP A 77 7.25 9.04 6.69
CA ASP A 77 8.69 8.84 6.60
C ASP A 77 9.08 7.36 6.45
N THR A 78 8.11 6.43 6.42
CA THR A 78 8.42 5.01 6.24
C THR A 78 9.07 4.78 4.88
N PRO A 79 10.25 4.14 4.83
CA PRO A 79 10.93 3.86 3.56
C PRO A 79 10.06 3.01 2.63
N GLN A 80 10.03 3.37 1.35
CA GLN A 80 9.16 2.73 0.37
C GLN A 80 9.49 1.25 0.17
N ALA A 81 10.77 0.85 0.24
CA ALA A 81 11.18 -0.56 0.15
C ALA A 81 10.61 -1.42 1.29
N VAL A 82 10.41 -0.84 2.48
CA VAL A 82 9.79 -1.54 3.61
C VAL A 82 8.30 -1.74 3.37
N LEU A 83 7.61 -0.72 2.84
CA LEU A 83 6.21 -0.83 2.44
C LEU A 83 6.02 -1.85 1.32
N GLU A 84 6.94 -1.90 0.36
CA GLU A 84 6.96 -2.87 -0.75
C GLU A 84 7.08 -4.30 -0.21
N ALA A 85 8.06 -4.53 0.68
CA ALA A 85 8.25 -5.84 1.30
C ALA A 85 7.01 -6.28 2.10
N LEU A 86 6.35 -5.36 2.80
CA LEU A 86 5.10 -5.64 3.55
C LEU A 86 3.91 -5.90 2.61
N ALA A 87 3.79 -5.15 1.51
CA ALA A 87 2.76 -5.35 0.50
C ALA A 87 2.90 -6.73 -0.18
N ALA A 88 4.13 -7.14 -0.49
CA ALA A 88 4.44 -8.45 -1.06
C ALA A 88 4.11 -9.61 -0.11
N ARG A 89 3.99 -9.39 1.21
CA ARG A 89 3.54 -10.45 2.14
C ARG A 89 2.08 -10.84 1.92
N GLY A 90 1.27 -9.99 1.31
CA GLY A 90 -0.16 -10.21 1.11
C GLY A 90 -0.97 -10.14 2.41
N GLY A 91 -2.22 -10.63 2.36
CA GLY A 91 -3.14 -10.69 3.51
C GLY A 91 -3.33 -9.33 4.21
N ALA A 92 -3.39 -9.38 5.54
CA ALA A 92 -3.61 -8.19 6.38
C ALA A 92 -2.46 -7.17 6.35
N ALA A 93 -1.22 -7.61 6.09
CA ALA A 93 -0.09 -6.68 5.98
C ALA A 93 -0.23 -5.77 4.76
N ARG A 94 -0.58 -6.35 3.61
CA ARG A 94 -0.86 -5.60 2.39
C ARG A 94 -2.06 -4.68 2.54
N GLU A 95 -3.14 -5.15 3.15
CA GLU A 95 -4.33 -4.33 3.39
C GLU A 95 -4.00 -3.08 4.21
N ALA A 96 -3.20 -3.24 5.26
CA ALA A 96 -2.72 -2.14 6.08
C ALA A 96 -1.87 -1.14 5.27
N VAL A 97 -0.92 -1.62 4.46
CA VAL A 97 -0.08 -0.75 3.60
C VAL A 97 -0.96 0.04 2.63
N LEU A 98 -1.86 -0.63 1.89
CA LEU A 98 -2.71 0.02 0.89
C LEU A 98 -3.69 1.03 1.50
N SER A 99 -4.19 0.77 2.70
CA SER A 99 -5.26 1.59 3.31
C SER A 99 -4.73 2.75 4.14
N LEU A 100 -3.56 2.59 4.76
CA LEU A 100 -3.08 3.51 5.79
C LEU A 100 -1.94 4.40 5.31
N SER A 101 -1.24 4.01 4.24
CA SER A 101 -0.07 4.76 3.79
C SER A 101 -0.44 6.07 3.10
N PRO A 102 0.06 7.22 3.60
CA PRO A 102 -0.25 8.53 3.03
C PRO A 102 0.45 8.75 1.68
N ARG A 103 1.52 8.01 1.39
CA ARG A 103 2.24 8.01 0.12
C ARG A 103 2.64 6.59 -0.23
N LEU A 104 2.31 6.13 -1.43
CA LEU A 104 2.77 4.84 -1.95
C LEU A 104 3.43 5.05 -3.32
N SER A 105 4.60 4.47 -3.50
CA SER A 105 5.28 4.42 -4.80
C SER A 105 4.72 3.30 -5.67
N LEU A 106 4.97 3.38 -6.98
CA LEU A 106 4.57 2.34 -7.94
C LEU A 106 5.11 0.95 -7.58
N PRO A 107 6.38 0.77 -7.18
CA PRO A 107 6.88 -0.53 -6.73
C PRO A 107 6.05 -1.16 -5.60
N VAL A 108 5.53 -0.36 -4.66
CA VAL A 108 4.70 -0.87 -3.56
C VAL A 108 3.35 -1.39 -4.07
N LEU A 109 2.80 -0.72 -5.08
CA LEU A 109 1.54 -1.11 -5.71
C LEU A 109 1.75 -2.40 -6.52
N ASP A 110 2.80 -2.46 -7.34
CA ASP A 110 3.16 -3.67 -8.10
C ASP A 110 3.44 -4.87 -7.16
N ALA A 111 4.11 -4.63 -6.03
CA ALA A 111 4.33 -5.67 -5.02
C ALA A 111 3.02 -6.16 -4.37
N ALA A 112 2.02 -5.29 -4.20
CA ALA A 112 0.72 -5.64 -3.67
C ALA A 112 -0.12 -6.52 -4.63
N GLU A 113 0.12 -6.42 -5.94
CA GLU A 113 -0.60 -7.14 -6.99
C GLU A 113 -0.32 -8.65 -7.03
N ASN A 114 0.79 -9.11 -6.46
CA ASN A 114 1.18 -10.54 -6.45
C ASN A 114 0.38 -11.42 -5.47
N GLY A 115 -0.72 -10.93 -4.89
CA GLY A 115 -1.67 -11.70 -4.08
C GLY A 115 -3.12 -11.35 -4.44
N PRO A 116 -4.14 -12.09 -3.98
CA PRO A 116 -5.55 -11.83 -4.34
C PRO A 116 -6.02 -10.49 -3.73
N VAL A 117 -5.86 -9.38 -4.46
CA VAL A 117 -6.23 -8.02 -4.02
C VAL A 117 -7.76 -7.87 -4.07
N PRO A 118 -8.39 -7.12 -3.16
CA PRO A 118 -9.58 -6.36 -3.50
C PRO A 118 -9.15 -5.08 -4.24
N ASP A 119 -9.02 -5.19 -5.57
CA ASP A 119 -8.63 -4.13 -6.50
C ASP A 119 -9.38 -2.75 -6.38
N PRO A 120 -10.60 -2.64 -5.79
CA PRO A 120 -11.29 -1.35 -5.68
C PRO A 120 -10.64 -0.33 -4.72
N ALA A 121 -9.89 -0.79 -3.71
CA ALA A 121 -9.27 0.12 -2.74
C ALA A 121 -8.15 0.95 -3.37
N ILE A 122 -7.38 0.33 -4.28
CA ILE A 122 -6.28 0.99 -5.01
C ILE A 122 -6.85 2.06 -5.93
N ALA A 123 -7.92 1.76 -6.66
CA ALA A 123 -8.54 2.67 -7.62
C ALA A 123 -9.12 3.97 -7.00
N ARG A 124 -9.30 4.03 -5.67
CA ARG A 124 -9.78 5.25 -4.97
C ARG A 124 -8.66 6.22 -4.57
N ARG A 125 -7.39 5.89 -4.83
CA ARG A 125 -6.24 6.69 -4.37
C ARG A 125 -6.01 7.90 -5.26
N ALA A 126 -5.63 9.03 -4.65
CA ALA A 126 -5.43 10.30 -5.36
C ALA A 126 -4.08 10.40 -6.10
N ASP A 127 -3.11 9.56 -5.76
CA ASP A 127 -1.73 9.58 -6.27
C ASP A 127 -1.46 8.49 -7.32
N LEU A 128 -2.50 7.97 -7.99
CA LEU A 128 -2.33 6.92 -9.00
C LEU A 128 -1.59 7.44 -10.24
N SER A 129 -0.59 6.69 -10.69
CA SER A 129 0.10 6.98 -11.95
C SER A 129 -0.78 6.66 -13.15
N ARG A 130 -0.52 7.30 -14.30
CA ARG A 130 -1.25 7.02 -15.54
C ARG A 130 -1.12 5.55 -15.98
N ALA A 131 0.04 4.92 -15.75
CA ALA A 131 0.26 3.51 -16.09
C ALA A 131 -0.61 2.57 -15.25
N LEU A 132 -0.72 2.84 -13.95
CA LEU A 132 -1.52 2.01 -13.04
C LEU A 132 -3.03 2.19 -13.28
N VAL A 133 -3.48 3.42 -13.57
CA VAL A 133 -4.86 3.67 -13.99
C VAL A 133 -5.19 2.88 -15.27
N ASP A 134 -4.24 2.80 -16.21
CA ASP A 134 -4.43 2.01 -17.42
C ASP A 134 -4.55 0.51 -17.11
N ASP A 135 -3.64 -0.06 -16.33
CA ASP A 135 -3.68 -1.48 -15.92
C ASP A 135 -4.98 -1.83 -15.21
N LEU A 136 -5.36 -1.07 -14.17
CA LEU A 136 -6.60 -1.28 -13.42
C LEU A 136 -7.82 -1.26 -14.35
N SER A 137 -7.84 -0.35 -15.33
CA SER A 137 -8.93 -0.31 -16.30
C SER A 137 -8.89 -1.45 -17.34
N GLN A 138 -7.78 -2.16 -17.54
CA GLN A 138 -7.75 -3.35 -18.42
C GLN A 138 -8.51 -4.53 -17.78
N ARG A 139 -8.48 -4.63 -16.45
CA ARG A 139 -9.06 -5.76 -15.69
C ARG A 139 -10.58 -5.90 -15.86
N GLY A 140 -11.28 -4.77 -16.02
CA GLY A 140 -12.72 -4.74 -16.29
C GLY A 140 -13.62 -5.22 -15.16
N ASP A 141 -13.09 -5.25 -13.94
CA ASP A 141 -13.86 -5.50 -12.73
C ASP A 141 -14.83 -4.32 -12.47
N PRO A 142 -16.13 -4.59 -12.27
CA PRO A 142 -17.12 -3.55 -11.99
C PRO A 142 -16.82 -2.68 -10.77
N ALA A 143 -16.20 -3.23 -9.73
CA ALA A 143 -15.85 -2.50 -8.53
C ALA A 143 -14.62 -1.59 -8.76
N ILE A 144 -13.67 -1.99 -9.60
CA ILE A 144 -12.56 -1.13 -10.06
C ILE A 144 -13.09 0.00 -10.93
N ASP A 145 -13.94 -0.31 -11.92
CA ASP A 145 -14.50 0.69 -12.83
C ASP A 145 -15.23 1.80 -12.05
N ARG A 146 -16.03 1.43 -11.02
CA ARG A 146 -16.67 2.39 -10.11
C ARG A 146 -15.67 3.22 -9.34
N ALA A 147 -14.64 2.58 -8.78
CA ALA A 147 -13.65 3.27 -7.99
C ALA A 147 -12.86 4.28 -8.83
N LEU A 148 -12.46 3.92 -10.06
CA LEU A 148 -11.80 4.83 -11.01
C LEU A 148 -12.73 5.98 -11.44
N ALA A 149 -13.99 5.68 -11.81
CA ALA A 149 -14.95 6.69 -12.24
C ALA A 149 -15.30 7.68 -11.11
N GLY A 150 -15.44 7.20 -9.87
CA GLY A 150 -15.70 8.06 -8.71
C GLY A 150 -14.48 8.81 -8.18
N ASN A 151 -13.29 8.54 -8.69
CA ASN A 151 -12.05 9.16 -8.21
C ASN A 151 -11.76 10.46 -8.97
N ALA A 152 -12.28 11.58 -8.45
CA ALA A 152 -12.07 12.91 -9.02
C ALA A 152 -10.62 13.42 -8.91
N ALA A 153 -9.74 12.75 -8.16
CA ALA A 153 -8.36 13.17 -7.99
C ALA A 153 -7.42 12.68 -9.12
N ILE A 154 -7.86 11.72 -9.94
CA ILE A 154 -7.10 11.21 -11.09
C ILE A 154 -7.63 11.80 -12.40
N THR A 155 -6.78 11.99 -13.41
CA THR A 155 -7.23 12.38 -14.75
C THR A 155 -7.61 11.14 -15.56
N LEU A 156 -8.90 11.02 -15.89
CA LEU A 156 -9.38 9.99 -16.82
C LEU A 156 -9.34 10.54 -18.25
N ALA A 157 -8.52 9.95 -19.10
CA ALA A 157 -8.37 10.38 -20.50
C ALA A 157 -8.02 9.22 -21.43
N GLY A 158 -8.28 9.41 -22.72
CA GLY A 158 -7.86 8.51 -23.79
C GLY A 158 -8.39 7.08 -23.61
N PRO A 159 -7.52 6.06 -23.66
CA PRO A 159 -7.95 4.66 -23.70
C PRO A 159 -8.70 4.22 -22.43
N VAL A 160 -8.33 4.77 -21.27
CA VAL A 160 -8.98 4.46 -19.98
C VAL A 160 -10.43 4.93 -20.00
N LEU A 161 -10.66 6.20 -20.39
CA LEU A 161 -12.00 6.77 -20.45
C LEU A 161 -12.86 6.04 -21.47
N ALA A 162 -12.32 5.73 -22.65
CA ALA A 162 -13.04 4.98 -23.68
C ALA A 162 -13.52 3.60 -23.19
N ARG A 163 -12.69 2.87 -22.42
CA ARG A 163 -13.08 1.58 -21.82
C ARG A 163 -14.19 1.73 -20.78
N LEU A 164 -14.07 2.73 -19.89
CA LEU A 164 -15.09 3.01 -18.88
C LEU A 164 -16.42 3.42 -19.52
N VAL A 165 -16.40 4.31 -20.51
CA VAL A 165 -17.59 4.74 -21.26
C VAL A 165 -18.23 3.57 -21.99
N ALA A 166 -17.44 2.72 -22.66
CA ALA A 166 -17.95 1.53 -23.33
C ALA A 166 -18.66 0.58 -22.36
N ARG A 167 -18.09 0.36 -21.17
CA ARG A 167 -18.69 -0.49 -20.12
C ARG A 167 -19.84 0.17 -19.37
N ALA A 168 -19.88 1.50 -19.31
CA ALA A 168 -20.94 2.24 -18.64
C ALA A 168 -22.28 2.14 -19.38
N ARG A 169 -22.28 1.86 -20.70
CA ARG A 169 -23.52 1.70 -21.49
C ARG A 169 -24.49 0.68 -20.87
N ASP A 170 -23.95 -0.38 -20.25
CA ASP A 170 -24.73 -1.43 -19.61
C ASP A 170 -24.79 -1.29 -18.07
N ARG A 171 -24.25 -0.21 -17.49
CA ARG A 171 -24.05 -0.03 -16.04
C ARG A 171 -24.42 1.38 -15.60
N ALA A 172 -25.69 1.56 -15.19
CA ALA A 172 -26.25 2.85 -14.80
C ALA A 172 -25.49 3.55 -13.64
N ASP A 173 -24.94 2.77 -12.73
CA ASP A 173 -24.10 3.25 -11.63
C ASP A 173 -22.78 3.87 -12.12
N LEU A 174 -22.18 3.30 -13.16
CA LEU A 174 -20.95 3.82 -13.76
C LEU A 174 -21.24 5.08 -14.58
N VAL A 175 -22.39 5.12 -15.28
CA VAL A 175 -22.87 6.32 -15.97
C VAL A 175 -23.02 7.49 -15.00
N ALA A 176 -23.68 7.27 -13.86
CA ALA A 176 -23.88 8.31 -12.86
C ALA A 176 -22.56 8.90 -12.34
N LEU A 177 -21.55 8.04 -12.11
CA LEU A 177 -20.23 8.47 -11.67
C LEU A 177 -19.49 9.28 -12.75
N LEU A 178 -19.52 8.83 -14.00
CA LEU A 178 -18.87 9.53 -15.12
C LEU A 178 -19.55 10.87 -15.43
N LEU A 179 -20.88 10.93 -15.44
CA LEU A 179 -21.64 12.17 -15.65
C LEU A 179 -21.46 13.17 -14.50
N GLY A 180 -21.16 12.69 -13.29
CA GLY A 180 -20.86 13.53 -12.13
C GLY A 180 -19.50 14.22 -12.18
N ARG A 181 -18.63 13.88 -13.14
CA ARG A 181 -17.28 14.45 -13.25
C ARG A 181 -17.28 15.71 -14.11
N ALA A 182 -16.95 16.84 -13.49
CA ALA A 182 -16.85 18.13 -14.17
C ALA A 182 -15.62 18.27 -15.08
N ASP A 183 -14.61 17.41 -14.92
CA ASP A 183 -13.36 17.47 -15.68
C ASP A 183 -13.40 16.71 -17.01
N LEU A 184 -14.47 15.96 -17.29
CA LEU A 184 -14.62 15.19 -18.52
C LEU A 184 -15.28 16.00 -19.64
N PRO A 185 -14.71 15.99 -20.86
CA PRO A 185 -15.33 16.68 -21.99
C PRO A 185 -16.59 15.95 -22.44
N ALA A 186 -17.66 16.71 -22.71
CA ALA A 186 -18.95 16.17 -23.13
C ALA A 186 -18.88 15.30 -24.40
N GLY A 187 -17.93 15.58 -25.29
CA GLY A 187 -17.70 14.79 -26.50
C GLY A 187 -17.30 13.34 -26.21
N ASP A 188 -16.51 13.10 -25.16
CA ASP A 188 -16.07 11.75 -24.78
C ASP A 188 -17.19 10.96 -24.07
N LEU A 189 -18.18 11.66 -23.50
CA LEU A 189 -19.35 11.07 -22.85
C LEU A 189 -20.55 10.89 -23.80
N ALA A 190 -20.48 11.41 -25.03
CA ALA A 190 -21.54 11.32 -26.02
C ALA A 190 -22.12 9.89 -26.21
N PRO A 191 -21.32 8.80 -26.19
CA PRO A 191 -21.85 7.45 -26.34
C PRO A 191 -22.80 6.98 -25.22
N LEU A 192 -22.86 7.68 -24.08
CA LEU A 192 -23.75 7.32 -22.97
C LEU A 192 -25.20 7.81 -23.17
N PHE A 193 -25.43 8.68 -24.16
CA PHE A 193 -26.75 9.25 -24.46
C PHE A 193 -27.42 8.59 -25.69
N LEU A 194 -26.78 7.56 -26.27
CA LEU A 194 -27.21 6.83 -27.47
C LEU A 194 -27.55 5.38 -27.14
#